data_AF-A0A522MN14-F1
#
_entry.id   AF-A0A522MN14-F1
#
_cell.length_a   1.000
_cell.length_b   1.000
_cell.length_c   1.000
_cell.angle_alpha   90.00
_cell.angle_beta   90.00
_cell.angle_gamma   90.00
#
_symmetry.space_group_name_H-M   'P 1'
#
loop_
_entity.id
_entity.type
_entity.pdbx_description
1 polymer ?
#
loop_
_entity_poly.entity_id
_entity_poly.type
_entity_poly.pdbx_seq_one_letter_code
_entity_poly.pdbx_strand_id
1 'polypeptide(L)'
;MSRADKQKTAAACAFLRSYLKKHGRKPRNDVFEAAVKAGINKHTLEVASREIAVSKSKGTHPELGQCNYWCLARSDSTEPARHKPSGDRLREEFHLGYRLGTEAVAYEIRSALAALRMSDTHRAQLGDRINKAIERARKSARYRAESK
;
A
#
# COMPACT_ATOMS: atom_id res chain seq x y z
N MET A 1 30.38 17.66 -0.48
CA MET A 1 30.86 16.73 0.58
C MET A 1 32.36 16.84 0.70
N SER A 2 32.87 17.01 1.92
CA SER A 2 34.31 17.03 2.18
C SER A 2 34.90 15.62 2.03
N ARG A 3 36.23 15.51 1.89
CA ARG A 3 36.94 14.21 1.81
C ARG A 3 36.72 13.35 3.07
N ALA A 4 36.60 13.98 4.23
CA ALA A 4 36.28 13.32 5.50
C ALA A 4 34.86 12.74 5.51
N ASP A 5 33.89 13.46 4.95
CA ASP A 5 32.51 12.95 4.85
C ASP A 5 32.41 11.73 3.93
N LYS A 6 33.16 11.72 2.82
CA LYS A 6 33.22 10.57 1.90
C LYS A 6 33.80 9.33 2.60
N GLN A 7 34.82 9.47 3.43
CA GLN A 7 35.38 8.35 4.21
C GLN A 7 34.38 7.81 5.24
N LYS A 8 33.67 8.69 5.95
CA LYS A 8 32.64 8.28 6.91
C LYS A 8 31.50 7.53 6.23
N THR A 9 31.05 8.01 5.07
CA THR A 9 30.03 7.32 4.27
C THR A 9 30.52 5.97 3.78
N ALA A 10 31.78 5.86 3.29
CA ALA A 10 32.35 4.59 2.86
C ALA A 10 32.42 3.56 4.01
N ALA A 11 32.80 3.99 5.21
CA ALA A 11 32.79 3.14 6.41
C ALA A 11 31.36 2.66 6.75
N ALA A 12 30.37 3.56 6.66
CA ALA A 12 28.96 3.21 6.87
C ALA A 12 28.41 2.25 5.79
N CYS A 13 28.83 2.41 4.53
CA CYS A 13 28.51 1.48 3.44
C CYS A 13 29.10 0.08 3.73
N ALA A 14 30.35 0.01 4.19
CA ALA A 14 30.99 -1.26 4.57
C ALA A 14 30.26 -1.94 5.75
N PHE A 15 29.88 -1.15 6.77
CA PHE A 15 29.08 -1.63 7.89
C PHE A 15 27.75 -2.22 7.43
N LEU A 16 26.97 -1.50 6.62
CA LEU A 16 25.66 -1.97 6.14
C LEU A 16 25.79 -3.25 5.30
N ARG A 17 26.80 -3.33 4.43
CA ARG A 17 27.07 -4.54 3.64
C ARG A 17 27.37 -5.73 4.54
N SER A 18 28.26 -5.56 5.54
CA SER A 18 28.62 -6.64 6.45
C SER A 18 27.43 -7.08 7.32
N TYR A 19 26.75 -6.13 7.97
CA TYR A 19 25.67 -6.39 8.90
C TYR A 19 24.47 -7.06 8.21
N LEU A 20 23.99 -6.49 7.10
CA LEU A 20 22.83 -7.02 6.39
C LEU A 20 23.16 -8.29 5.58
N LYS A 21 24.41 -8.50 5.14
CA LYS A 21 24.82 -9.78 4.53
C LYS A 21 24.83 -10.91 5.56
N LYS A 22 25.31 -10.64 6.78
CA LYS A 22 25.36 -11.63 7.87
C LYS A 22 23.99 -11.94 8.46
N HIS A 23 23.16 -10.92 8.64
CA HIS A 23 21.90 -11.03 9.38
C HIS A 23 20.65 -11.03 8.49
N GLY A 24 20.82 -10.81 7.18
CA GLY A 24 19.73 -10.73 6.22
C GLY A 24 18.82 -9.52 6.45
N ARG A 25 17.52 -9.77 6.44
CA ARG A 25 16.48 -8.75 6.65
C ARG A 25 16.39 -8.41 8.14
N LYS A 26 16.58 -7.14 8.49
CA LYS A 26 16.50 -6.67 9.89
C LYS A 26 15.64 -5.43 10.06
N PRO A 27 14.95 -5.26 11.21
CA PRO A 27 14.26 -4.03 11.54
C PRO A 27 15.21 -2.82 11.46
N ARG A 28 14.70 -1.70 10.95
CA ARG A 28 15.46 -0.44 10.80
C ARG A 28 16.02 0.05 12.14
N ASN A 29 15.28 -0.16 13.23
CA ASN A 29 15.70 0.26 14.56
C ASN A 29 16.95 -0.53 15.01
N ASP A 30 16.93 -1.86 14.88
CA ASP A 30 18.09 -2.71 15.16
C ASP A 30 19.33 -2.31 14.35
N VAL A 31 19.13 -1.99 13.07
CA VAL A 31 20.21 -1.51 12.19
C VAL A 31 20.78 -0.19 12.69
N PHE A 32 19.94 0.74 13.16
CA PHE A 32 20.42 1.98 13.77
C PHE A 32 21.14 1.75 15.09
N GLU A 33 20.61 0.91 15.97
CA GLU A 33 21.25 0.63 17.25
C GLU A 33 22.63 0.00 17.03
N ALA A 34 22.74 -0.94 16.10
CA ALA A 34 24.02 -1.53 15.71
C ALA A 34 24.97 -0.49 15.09
N ALA A 35 24.47 0.42 14.25
CA ALA A 35 25.27 1.48 13.64
C ALA A 35 25.78 2.50 14.68
N VAL A 36 24.94 2.88 15.64
CA VAL A 36 25.32 3.78 16.74
C VAL A 36 26.38 3.14 17.62
N LYS A 37 26.27 1.84 17.93
CA LYS A 37 27.32 1.08 18.64
C LYS A 37 28.64 1.04 17.87
N ALA A 38 28.59 1.10 16.53
CA ALA A 38 29.76 1.20 15.66
C ALA A 38 30.25 2.66 15.43
N GLY A 39 29.69 3.65 16.13
CA GLY A 39 30.07 5.06 16.00
C GLY A 39 29.56 5.76 14.72
N ILE A 40 28.62 5.15 14.00
CA ILE A 40 28.03 5.71 12.78
C ILE A 40 26.76 6.45 13.15
N ASN A 41 26.71 7.75 12.83
CA ASN A 41 25.52 8.55 13.06
C ASN A 41 24.40 8.19 12.07
N LYS A 42 23.16 8.50 12.46
CA LYS A 42 21.95 8.19 11.69
C LYS A 42 21.94 8.81 10.29
N HIS A 43 22.48 10.02 10.13
CA HIS A 43 22.49 10.73 8.87
C HIS A 43 23.43 10.05 7.86
N THR A 44 24.67 9.75 8.27
CA THR A 44 25.66 9.02 7.47
C THR A 44 25.15 7.64 7.09
N LEU A 45 24.43 6.95 7.99
CA LEU A 45 23.83 5.65 7.69
C LEU A 45 22.72 5.74 6.64
N GLU A 46 21.87 6.76 6.70
CA GLU A 46 20.82 6.97 5.68
C GLU A 46 21.42 7.33 4.32
N VAL A 47 22.48 8.15 4.26
CA VAL A 47 23.21 8.43 3.02
C VAL A 47 23.81 7.15 2.46
N ALA A 48 24.54 6.39 3.29
CA ALA A 48 25.11 5.10 2.90
C ALA A 48 24.05 4.11 2.40
N SER A 49 22.88 4.06 3.05
CA SER A 49 21.79 3.16 2.64
C SER A 49 21.30 3.42 1.22
N ARG A 50 21.36 4.68 0.76
CA ARG A 50 20.99 5.07 -0.60
C ARG A 50 22.09 4.70 -1.59
N GLU A 51 23.36 4.92 -1.23
CA GLU A 51 24.50 4.61 -2.10
C GLU A 51 24.60 3.11 -2.44
N ILE A 52 24.32 2.23 -1.49
CA ILE A 52 24.38 0.77 -1.71
C ILE A 52 23.01 0.14 -2.03
N ALA A 53 22.00 0.97 -2.33
CA ALA A 53 20.64 0.53 -2.67
C ALA A 53 20.03 -0.48 -1.66
N VAL A 54 20.06 -0.15 -0.36
CA VAL A 54 19.35 -0.93 0.66
C VAL A 54 17.86 -0.88 0.39
N SER A 55 17.24 -2.05 0.24
CA SER A 55 15.80 -2.17 0.09
C SER A 55 15.10 -1.95 1.43
N LYS A 56 14.05 -1.11 1.43
CA LYS A 56 13.28 -0.70 2.59
C LYS A 56 11.84 -1.17 2.42
N SER A 57 11.40 -2.15 3.20
CA SER A 57 10.04 -2.71 3.12
C SER A 57 9.33 -2.63 4.46
N LYS A 58 8.03 -2.33 4.45
CA LYS A 58 7.19 -2.45 5.66
C LYS A 58 6.87 -3.92 5.91
N GLY A 59 6.75 -4.30 7.17
CA GLY A 59 6.26 -5.61 7.56
C GLY A 59 5.97 -5.69 9.05
N THR A 60 5.35 -6.79 9.46
CA THR A 60 5.07 -7.07 10.87
C THR A 60 6.24 -7.84 11.47
N HIS A 61 6.81 -7.34 12.57
CA HIS A 61 7.73 -8.08 13.45
C HIS A 61 6.91 -8.67 14.61
N PRO A 62 7.21 -9.91 15.06
CA PRO A 62 6.48 -10.54 16.17
C PRO A 62 6.43 -9.68 17.44
N GLU A 63 7.53 -9.00 17.75
CA GLU A 63 7.69 -8.22 18.99
C GLU A 63 7.49 -6.70 18.81
N LEU A 64 7.76 -6.16 17.61
CA LEU A 64 7.76 -4.71 17.37
C LEU A 64 6.49 -4.23 16.62
N GLY A 65 5.62 -5.15 16.24
CA GLY A 65 4.47 -4.83 15.39
C GLY A 65 4.89 -4.34 14.00
N GLN A 66 4.21 -3.32 13.46
CA GLN A 66 4.52 -2.77 12.14
C GLN A 66 5.85 -2.00 12.14
N CYS A 67 6.86 -2.51 11.44
CA CYS A 67 8.17 -1.85 11.32
C CYS A 67 8.70 -1.84 9.88
N ASN A 68 9.67 -0.94 9.63
CA ASN A 68 10.42 -0.92 8.38
C ASN A 68 11.62 -1.86 8.49
N TYR A 69 11.77 -2.76 7.55
CA TYR A 69 12.91 -3.66 7.43
C TYR A 69 13.87 -3.19 6.36
N TRP A 70 15.16 -3.39 6.63
CA TRP A 70 16.26 -3.11 5.72
C TRP A 70 16.89 -4.44 5.30
N CYS A 71 17.19 -4.56 4.00
CA CYS A 71 17.96 -5.68 3.44
C CYS A 71 18.80 -5.20 2.25
N LEU A 72 19.88 -5.92 1.96
CA LEU A 72 20.59 -5.72 0.68
C LEU A 72 19.68 -6.21 -0.46
N ALA A 73 19.63 -5.47 -1.56
CA ALA A 73 19.00 -5.96 -2.77
C ALA A 73 19.68 -7.28 -3.17
N ARG A 74 18.90 -8.34 -3.38
CA ARG A 74 19.43 -9.57 -3.99
C ARG A 74 19.91 -9.20 -5.39
N SER A 75 21.12 -9.61 -5.75
CA SER A 75 21.69 -9.41 -7.08
C SER A 75 20.87 -10.02 -8.21
N ASP A 76 19.88 -10.88 -7.89
CA ASP A 76 19.20 -11.72 -8.88
C ASP A 76 17.68 -11.46 -8.99
N SER A 77 17.13 -10.43 -8.35
CA SER A 77 15.73 -10.08 -8.61
C SER A 77 15.64 -9.12 -9.79
N THR A 78 15.67 -9.68 -10.99
CA THR A 78 15.04 -9.10 -12.18
C THR A 78 13.51 -9.13 -12.01
N GLU A 79 12.99 -8.65 -10.87
CA GLU A 79 11.58 -8.29 -10.82
C GLU A 79 11.47 -6.94 -11.51
N PRO A 80 10.77 -6.85 -12.66
CA PRO A 80 10.53 -5.55 -13.27
C PRO A 80 9.86 -4.69 -12.21
N ALA A 81 10.35 -3.47 -12.04
CA ALA A 81 9.73 -2.48 -11.17
C ALA A 81 8.22 -2.49 -11.48
N ARG A 82 7.40 -2.98 -10.53
CA ARG A 82 5.96 -3.02 -10.74
C ARG A 82 5.55 -1.59 -11.03
N HIS A 83 5.18 -1.35 -12.29
CA HIS A 83 4.84 -0.02 -12.75
C HIS A 83 3.73 0.47 -11.83
N LYS A 84 4.02 1.49 -11.03
CA LYS A 84 2.99 2.09 -10.19
C LYS A 84 1.93 2.61 -11.17
N PRO A 85 0.69 2.10 -11.12
CA PRO A 85 -0.34 2.55 -12.04
C PRO A 85 -0.51 4.06 -11.87
N SER A 86 -0.70 4.77 -12.98
CA SER A 86 -0.98 6.20 -12.94
C SER A 86 -2.21 6.45 -12.07
N GLY A 87 -2.27 7.63 -11.45
CA GLY A 87 -3.44 8.00 -10.64
C GLY A 87 -4.75 7.93 -11.43
N ASP A 88 -4.69 8.16 -12.74
CA ASP A 88 -5.84 8.10 -13.63
C ASP A 88 -6.28 6.66 -13.90
N ARG A 89 -5.34 5.73 -14.12
CA ARG A 89 -5.64 4.31 -14.25
C ARG A 89 -6.26 3.73 -12.98
N LEU A 90 -5.78 4.14 -11.80
CA LEU A 90 -6.38 3.74 -10.52
C LEU A 90 -7.81 4.26 -10.36
N ARG A 91 -8.08 5.48 -10.82
CA ARG A 91 -9.44 6.06 -10.82
C ARG A 91 -10.36 5.33 -11.80
N GLU A 92 -9.88 5.04 -13.00
CA GLU A 92 -10.64 4.27 -14.00
C GLU A 92 -10.99 2.87 -13.50
N GLU A 93 -10.01 2.15 -12.95
CA GLU A 93 -10.22 0.81 -12.36
C GLU A 93 -11.21 0.86 -11.19
N PHE A 94 -11.11 1.88 -10.32
CA PHE A 94 -12.08 2.11 -9.25
C PHE A 94 -13.50 2.36 -9.78
N HIS A 95 -13.65 3.26 -10.77
CA HIS A 95 -14.96 3.56 -11.35
C HIS A 95 -15.57 2.36 -12.09
N LEU A 96 -14.75 1.55 -12.75
CA LEU A 96 -15.18 0.31 -13.40
C LEU A 96 -15.64 -0.71 -12.38
N GLY A 97 -14.83 -0.99 -11.36
CA GLY A 97 -15.18 -1.92 -10.28
C GLY A 97 -16.43 -1.49 -9.52
N TYR A 98 -16.57 -0.19 -9.23
CA TYR A 98 -17.76 0.37 -8.60
C TYR A 98 -19.02 0.15 -9.44
N ARG A 99 -18.94 0.40 -10.76
CA ARG A 99 -20.08 0.20 -11.68
C ARG A 99 -20.51 -1.26 -11.72
N LEU A 100 -19.57 -2.17 -11.97
CA LEU A 100 -19.82 -3.62 -12.03
C LEU A 100 -20.42 -4.13 -10.71
N GLY A 101 -19.88 -3.70 -9.57
CA GLY A 101 -20.42 -4.04 -8.26
C GLY A 101 -21.86 -3.54 -8.06
N THR A 102 -22.17 -2.31 -8.48
CA THR A 102 -23.55 -1.80 -8.37
C THR A 102 -24.54 -2.51 -9.28
N GLU A 103 -24.12 -2.93 -10.48
CA GLU A 103 -24.96 -3.70 -11.40
C GLU A 103 -25.26 -5.09 -10.86
N ALA A 104 -24.24 -5.77 -10.31
CA ALA A 104 -24.40 -7.07 -9.67
C ALA A 104 -25.37 -7.00 -8.48
N VAL A 105 -25.20 -6.02 -7.58
CA VAL A 105 -26.11 -5.82 -6.45
C VAL A 105 -27.54 -5.51 -6.93
N ALA A 106 -27.71 -4.68 -7.96
CA ALA A 106 -29.04 -4.39 -8.50
C ALA A 106 -29.69 -5.64 -9.11
N TYR A 107 -28.91 -6.51 -9.75
CA TYR A 107 -29.38 -7.80 -10.25
C TYR A 107 -29.83 -8.73 -9.11
N GLU A 108 -29.00 -8.90 -8.08
CA GLU A 108 -29.32 -9.73 -6.90
C GLU A 108 -30.61 -9.28 -6.22
N ILE A 109 -30.79 -7.97 -6.03
CA ILE A 109 -32.00 -7.43 -5.40
C ILE A 109 -33.24 -7.71 -6.27
N ARG A 110 -33.16 -7.55 -7.60
CA ARG A 110 -34.26 -7.89 -8.50
C ARG A 110 -34.58 -9.39 -8.47
N SER A 111 -33.56 -10.23 -8.44
CA SER A 111 -33.71 -11.70 -8.35
C SER A 111 -34.38 -12.10 -7.03
N ALA A 112 -33.94 -11.54 -5.91
CA ALA A 112 -34.54 -11.76 -4.60
C ALA A 112 -36.01 -11.31 -4.56
N LEU A 113 -36.34 -10.15 -5.13
CA LEU A 113 -37.73 -9.67 -5.23
C LEU A 113 -38.61 -10.58 -6.09
N ALA A 114 -38.06 -11.17 -7.15
CA ALA A 114 -38.77 -12.10 -8.02
C ALA A 114 -39.05 -13.44 -7.31
N ALA A 115 -38.14 -13.90 -6.45
CA ALA A 115 -38.28 -15.14 -5.68
C ALA A 115 -39.32 -15.06 -4.55
N LEU A 116 -39.68 -13.85 -4.10
CA LEU A 116 -40.68 -13.68 -3.05
C LEU A 116 -42.10 -13.92 -3.60
N ARG A 117 -42.91 -14.66 -2.82
CA ARG A 117 -44.35 -14.80 -3.06
C ARG A 117 -45.06 -13.49 -2.72
N MET A 118 -45.19 -12.63 -3.73
CA MET A 118 -45.88 -11.34 -3.65
C MET A 118 -46.62 -11.05 -4.95
N SER A 119 -47.65 -10.19 -4.89
CA SER A 119 -48.33 -9.72 -6.09
C SER A 119 -47.42 -8.78 -6.91
N ASP A 120 -47.66 -8.72 -8.22
CA ASP A 120 -46.86 -7.89 -9.13
C ASP A 120 -46.91 -6.40 -8.76
N THR A 121 -48.04 -5.94 -8.23
CA THR A 121 -48.23 -4.57 -7.75
C THR A 121 -47.32 -4.24 -6.57
N HIS A 122 -47.23 -5.14 -5.58
CA HIS A 122 -46.33 -4.96 -4.44
C HIS A 122 -44.86 -5.09 -4.85
N ARG A 123 -44.56 -6.00 -5.79
CA ARG A 123 -43.20 -6.15 -6.35
C ARG A 123 -42.74 -4.88 -7.05
N ALA A 124 -43.61 -4.26 -7.85
CA ALA A 124 -43.33 -3.00 -8.53
C ALA A 124 -43.08 -1.86 -7.53
N GLN A 125 -43.97 -1.67 -6.54
CA GLN A 125 -43.83 -0.62 -5.52
C GLN A 125 -42.54 -0.77 -4.70
N LEU A 126 -42.19 -2.01 -4.32
CA LEU A 126 -40.99 -2.28 -3.54
C LEU A 126 -39.71 -2.07 -4.38
N GLY A 127 -39.71 -2.52 -5.64
CA GLY A 127 -38.64 -2.23 -6.59
C GLY A 127 -38.41 -0.74 -6.78
N ASP A 128 -39.49 0.04 -6.88
CA ASP A 128 -39.45 1.48 -7.04
C ASP A 128 -38.85 2.19 -5.81
N ARG A 129 -39.20 1.74 -4.60
CA ARG A 129 -38.63 2.23 -3.34
C ARG A 129 -37.12 1.94 -3.24
N ILE A 130 -36.70 0.75 -3.65
CA ILE A 130 -35.29 0.35 -3.65
C ILE A 130 -34.50 1.19 -4.65
N ASN A 131 -34.99 1.36 -5.88
CA ASN A 131 -34.35 2.20 -6.88
C ASN A 131 -34.18 3.64 -6.38
N LYS A 132 -35.22 4.21 -5.74
CA LYS A 132 -35.15 5.55 -5.13
C LYS A 132 -34.16 5.63 -3.96
N ALA A 133 -33.92 4.55 -3.23
CA ALA A 133 -32.93 4.49 -2.17
C ALA A 133 -31.50 4.42 -2.73
N ILE A 134 -31.28 3.60 -3.76
CA ILE A 134 -30.00 3.49 -4.48
C ILE A 134 -29.62 4.85 -5.10
N GLU A 135 -30.55 5.51 -5.78
CA GLU A 135 -30.31 6.84 -6.37
C GLU A 135 -29.99 7.92 -5.34
N ARG A 136 -30.66 7.90 -4.17
CA ARG A 136 -30.32 8.80 -3.06
C ARG A 136 -28.91 8.54 -2.52
N ALA A 137 -28.53 7.29 -2.36
CA ALA A 137 -27.18 6.92 -1.92
C ALA A 137 -26.12 7.36 -2.93
N ARG A 138 -26.36 7.18 -4.23
CA ARG A 138 -25.48 7.64 -5.33
C ARG A 138 -25.28 9.15 -5.30
N LYS A 139 -26.35 9.94 -5.20
CA LYS A 139 -26.27 11.41 -5.09
C LYS A 139 -25.48 11.87 -3.86
N SER A 140 -25.70 11.24 -2.71
CA SER A 140 -24.97 11.55 -1.46
C SER A 140 -23.48 11.21 -1.56
N ALA A 141 -23.12 10.10 -2.21
CA ALA A 141 -21.72 9.73 -2.43
C ALA A 141 -21.01 10.71 -3.36
N ARG A 142 -21.69 11.14 -4.43
CA ARG A 142 -21.18 12.14 -5.38
C ARG A 142 -20.93 13.50 -4.71
N TYR A 143 -21.89 14.00 -3.93
CA TYR A 143 -21.74 15.24 -3.17
C TYR A 143 -20.53 15.22 -2.22
N ARG A 144 -20.31 14.10 -1.52
CA ARG A 144 -19.15 13.91 -0.63
C ARG A 144 -17.81 13.82 -1.36
N ALA A 145 -17.81 13.38 -2.62
CA ALA A 145 -16.62 13.33 -3.46
C ALA A 145 -16.28 14.71 -4.05
N GLU A 146 -17.30 15.52 -4.37
CA GLU A 146 -17.14 16.87 -4.93
C GLU A 146 -16.86 17.95 -3.86
N SER A 147 -17.18 17.68 -2.58
CA SER A 147 -16.95 18.60 -1.45
C SER A 147 -15.58 18.43 -0.77
N LYS A 148 -14.67 17.65 -1.36
CA LYS A 148 -13.30 17.40 -0.87
C LYS A 148 -12.28 17.92 -1.88
#